data_AF-A0A970A3T1-F1
#
_entry.id   AF-A0A970A3T1-F1
#
_cell.length_a   1.000
_cell.length_b   1.000
_cell.length_c   1.000
_cell.angle_alpha   90.00
_cell.angle_beta   90.00
_cell.angle_gamma   90.00
#
_symmetry.space_group_name_H-M   'P 1'
#
loop_
_entity.id
_entity.type
_entity.pdbx_description
1 polymer ?
#
loop_
_entity_poly.entity_id
_entity_poly.type
_entity_poly.pdbx_seq_one_letter_code
_entity_poly.pdbx_strand_id
1 'polypeptide(L)'
;MQKKDEDDFLRTLAAIRVSVDNLGVPDYLFGAHLFLFNQLLISPFRLEIKETFDNILRKTWLERTTMFQGAFNCPRVTVPDIQNACNNKFTGLKSSAKILLAVSNALSLRLSDEFIALLKKVANK
;
A
#
# COMPACT_ATOMS: atom_id res chain seq x y z
N MET A 1 22.37 -8.42 -19.22
CA MET A 1 21.83 -7.66 -18.06
C MET A 1 21.11 -6.42 -18.58
N GLN A 2 20.10 -6.57 -19.45
CA GLN A 2 19.46 -5.41 -20.11
C GLN A 2 17.94 -5.50 -20.13
N LYS A 3 17.35 -6.66 -20.50
CA LYS A 3 15.90 -6.78 -20.62
C LYS A 3 15.14 -6.84 -19.28
N LYS A 4 15.67 -7.60 -18.31
CA LYS A 4 15.01 -7.77 -17.01
C LYS A 4 14.96 -6.47 -16.20
N ASP A 5 16.06 -5.73 -16.22
CA ASP A 5 16.18 -4.46 -15.47
C ASP A 5 15.27 -3.38 -16.06
N GLU A 6 15.11 -3.37 -17.39
CA GLU A 6 14.15 -2.52 -18.09
C GLU A 6 12.70 -2.87 -17.73
N ASP A 7 12.35 -4.16 -17.73
CA ASP A 7 11.01 -4.61 -17.34
C ASP A 7 10.67 -4.22 -15.90
N ASP A 8 11.60 -4.38 -14.96
CA ASP A 8 11.40 -4.03 -13.55
C ASP A 8 11.32 -2.51 -13.33
N PHE A 9 12.07 -1.72 -14.10
CA PHE A 9 11.96 -0.26 -14.12
C PHE A 9 10.57 0.19 -14.62
N LEU A 10 10.10 -0.34 -15.75
CA LEU A 10 8.80 0.00 -16.31
C LEU A 10 7.65 -0.37 -15.37
N ARG A 11 7.74 -1.52 -14.70
CA ARG A 11 6.76 -1.94 -13.67
C ARG A 11 6.74 -0.97 -12.49
N THR A 12 7.91 -0.52 -12.05
CA THR A 12 8.02 0.46 -10.97
C THR A 12 7.39 1.80 -11.36
N LEU A 13 7.67 2.31 -12.56
CA LEU A 13 7.05 3.52 -13.07
C LEU A 13 5.52 3.38 -13.18
N ALA A 14 5.03 2.26 -13.69
CA ALA A 14 3.60 1.99 -13.78
C ALA A 14 2.94 1.98 -12.39
N ALA A 15 3.56 1.33 -11.40
CA ALA A 15 3.05 1.28 -10.04
C ALA A 15 3.04 2.67 -9.38
N ILE A 16 4.09 3.48 -9.60
CA ILE A 16 4.12 4.89 -9.14
C ILE A 16 2.97 5.67 -9.76
N ARG A 17 2.78 5.58 -11.08
CA ARG A 17 1.72 6.30 -11.79
C ARG A 17 0.33 5.95 -11.25
N VAL A 18 0.04 4.66 -11.09
CA VAL A 18 -1.23 4.20 -10.50
C VAL A 18 -1.42 4.76 -9.08
N SER A 19 -0.35 4.78 -8.28
CA SER A 19 -0.39 5.28 -6.89
C SER A 19 -0.62 6.79 -6.80
N VAL A 20 -0.03 7.56 -7.73
CA VAL A 20 -0.11 9.03 -7.77
C VAL A 20 -1.44 9.50 -8.36
N ASP A 21 -1.87 8.90 -9.46
CA ASP A 21 -3.10 9.29 -10.14
C ASP A 21 -4.32 8.97 -9.24
N ASN A 22 -4.19 8.02 -8.30
CA ASN A 22 -5.28 7.50 -7.48
C ASN A 22 -6.49 7.08 -8.35
N LEU A 23 -6.24 6.75 -9.63
CA LEU A 23 -7.26 6.36 -10.60
C LEU A 23 -7.31 4.84 -10.69
N GLY A 24 -8.53 4.30 -10.76
CA GLY A 24 -8.76 2.88 -11.05
C GLY A 24 -9.43 2.09 -9.92
N VAL A 25 -9.52 0.79 -10.16
CA VAL A 25 -10.11 -0.22 -9.28
C VAL A 25 -9.24 -0.36 -8.03
N PRO A 26 -9.82 -0.38 -6.80
CA PRO A 26 -9.04 -0.47 -5.56
C PRO A 26 -8.04 -1.63 -5.52
N ASP A 27 -8.38 -2.77 -6.12
CA ASP A 27 -7.49 -3.94 -6.19
C ASP A 27 -6.20 -3.66 -6.96
N TYR A 28 -6.25 -2.91 -8.07
CA TYR A 28 -5.05 -2.55 -8.84
C TYR A 28 -4.18 -1.53 -8.12
N LEU A 29 -4.81 -0.54 -7.51
CA LEU A 29 -4.13 0.44 -6.66
C LEU A 29 -3.44 -0.24 -5.47
N PHE A 30 -4.13 -1.18 -4.84
CA PHE A 30 -3.57 -1.99 -3.76
C PHE A 30 -2.39 -2.84 -4.24
N GLY A 31 -2.53 -3.53 -5.37
CA GLY A 31 -1.43 -4.27 -6.00
C GLY A 31 -0.20 -3.41 -6.27
N ALA A 32 -0.38 -2.20 -6.82
CA ALA A 32 0.70 -1.25 -7.06
C ALA A 32 1.39 -0.84 -5.75
N HIS A 33 0.63 -0.52 -4.71
CA HIS A 33 1.18 -0.18 -3.41
C HIS A 33 1.95 -1.32 -2.75
N LEU A 34 1.47 -2.57 -2.86
CA LEU A 34 2.19 -3.74 -2.35
C LEU A 34 3.52 -3.95 -3.08
N PHE A 35 3.50 -3.79 -4.40
CA PHE A 35 4.71 -3.87 -5.23
C PHE A 35 5.73 -2.81 -4.80
N LEU A 36 5.31 -1.55 -4.70
CA LEU A 36 6.18 -0.44 -4.29
C LEU A 36 6.70 -0.62 -2.86
N PHE A 37 5.87 -1.10 -1.94
CA PHE A 37 6.30 -1.39 -0.58
C PHE A 37 7.40 -2.47 -0.58
N ASN A 38 7.23 -3.54 -1.35
CA ASN A 38 8.25 -4.59 -1.46
C ASN A 38 9.57 -4.07 -2.06
N GLN A 39 9.50 -3.26 -3.13
CA GLN A 39 10.68 -2.61 -3.71
C GLN A 39 11.37 -1.69 -2.70
N LEU A 40 10.59 -0.94 -1.91
CA LEU A 40 11.10 -0.05 -0.90
C LEU A 40 11.84 -0.80 0.22
N LEU A 41 11.39 -1.99 0.61
CA LEU A 41 12.06 -2.79 1.64
C LEU A 41 13.49 -3.19 1.26
N ILE A 42 13.72 -3.46 -0.02
CA ILE A 42 15.03 -3.87 -0.58
C ILE A 42 15.85 -2.69 -1.13
N SER A 43 15.26 -1.50 -1.24
CA SER A 43 15.92 -0.32 -1.79
C SER A 43 17.02 0.20 -0.86
N PRO A 44 18.18 0.62 -1.40
CA PRO A 44 19.18 1.34 -0.62
C PRO A 44 18.69 2.71 -0.14
N PHE A 45 17.71 3.31 -0.85
CA PHE A 45 17.14 4.63 -0.54
C PHE A 45 15.89 4.56 0.35
N ARG A 46 15.72 3.47 1.10
CA ARG A 46 14.50 3.24 1.89
C ARG A 46 14.31 4.24 3.01
N LEU A 47 15.39 4.77 3.58
CA LEU A 47 15.30 5.69 4.73
C LEU A 47 14.81 7.06 4.29
N GLU A 48 15.17 7.45 3.08
CA GLU A 48 14.86 8.71 2.41
C GLU A 48 13.43 8.71 1.89
N ILE A 49 12.96 7.57 1.34
CA ILE A 49 11.68 7.50 0.62
C ILE A 49 10.52 7.06 1.52
N LYS A 50 10.77 6.36 2.64
CA LYS A 50 9.70 5.76 3.46
C LYS A 50 8.61 6.72 3.91
N GLU A 51 8.96 7.96 4.26
CA GLU A 51 7.99 8.93 4.76
C GLU A 51 7.11 9.46 3.61
N THR A 52 7.71 9.71 2.45
CA THR A 52 6.96 10.09 1.25
C THR A 52 6.00 8.98 0.83
N PHE A 53 6.46 7.73 0.82
CA PHE A 53 5.60 6.58 0.50
C PHE A 53 4.45 6.42 1.49
N ASP A 54 4.72 6.55 2.79
CA ASP A 54 3.69 6.49 3.84
C ASP A 54 2.65 7.60 3.68
N ASN A 55 3.08 8.83 3.36
CA ASN A 55 2.17 9.95 3.12
C ASN A 55 1.27 9.72 1.89
N ILE A 56 1.83 9.17 0.81
CA ILE A 56 1.05 8.78 -0.38
C ILE A 56 -0.01 7.75 0.04
N LEU A 57 0.37 6.68 0.73
CA LEU A 57 -0.56 5.66 1.20
C LEU A 57 -1.69 6.24 2.05
N ARG A 58 -1.36 7.05 3.05
CA ARG A 58 -2.36 7.66 3.94
C ARG A 58 -3.33 8.52 3.19
N LYS A 59 -2.83 9.46 2.37
CA LYS A 59 -3.67 10.39 1.62
C LYS A 59 -4.61 9.60 0.70
N THR A 60 -4.07 8.65 -0.05
CA THR A 60 -4.81 7.86 -1.02
C THR A 60 -5.92 7.03 -0.35
N TRP A 61 -5.61 6.29 0.73
CA TRP A 61 -6.61 5.44 1.37
C TRP A 61 -7.62 6.21 2.23
N LEU A 62 -7.26 7.36 2.82
CA LEU A 62 -8.22 8.27 3.45
C LEU A 62 -9.21 8.85 2.43
N GLU A 63 -8.71 9.26 1.26
CA GLU A 63 -9.57 9.75 0.18
C GLU A 63 -10.51 8.64 -0.30
N ARG A 64 -10.01 7.42 -0.52
CA ARG A 64 -10.84 6.28 -0.94
C ARG A 64 -11.90 5.90 0.08
N THR A 65 -11.58 5.90 1.37
CA THR A 65 -12.56 5.65 2.44
C THR A 65 -13.59 6.76 2.59
N THR A 66 -13.34 7.96 2.07
CA THR A 66 -14.30 9.07 2.11
C THR A 66 -15.19 9.09 0.87
N MET A 67 -14.59 8.95 -0.31
CA MET A 67 -15.26 9.16 -1.60
C MET A 67 -15.83 7.88 -2.22
N PHE A 68 -15.29 6.69 -1.89
CA PHE A 68 -15.56 5.45 -2.62
C PHE A 68 -15.81 4.24 -1.69
N GLN A 69 -16.56 4.42 -0.60
CA GLN A 69 -16.80 3.36 0.39
C GLN A 69 -17.40 2.08 -0.20
N GLY A 70 -18.29 2.20 -1.18
CA GLY A 70 -18.96 1.04 -1.80
C GLY A 70 -18.03 0.10 -2.58
N ALA A 71 -16.77 0.51 -2.81
CA ALA A 71 -15.78 -0.33 -3.47
C ALA A 71 -15.06 -1.29 -2.51
N PHE A 72 -15.28 -1.17 -1.20
CA PHE A 72 -14.73 -2.08 -0.20
C PHE A 72 -15.70 -3.20 0.17
N ASN A 73 -15.15 -4.36 0.52
CA ASN A 73 -15.90 -5.45 1.13
C ASN A 73 -16.30 -5.07 2.55
N CYS A 74 -17.59 -5.23 2.88
CA CYS A 74 -18.15 -4.90 4.19
C CYS A 74 -17.76 -3.50 4.72
N PRO A 75 -18.07 -2.39 4.01
CA PRO A 75 -17.53 -1.07 4.31
C PRO A 75 -17.75 -0.59 5.74
N ARG A 76 -18.88 -0.96 6.37
CA ARG A 76 -19.19 -0.60 7.77
C ARG A 76 -18.15 -1.11 8.77
N VAL A 77 -17.44 -2.18 8.44
CA VAL A 77 -16.40 -2.78 9.29
C VAL A 77 -15.02 -2.35 8.81
N THR A 78 -14.77 -2.39 7.50
CA THR A 78 -13.43 -2.24 6.94
C THR A 78 -12.99 -0.79 6.75
N VAL A 79 -13.91 0.15 6.50
CA VAL A 79 -13.58 1.58 6.38
C VAL A 79 -13.05 2.15 7.70
N PRO A 80 -13.70 1.95 8.86
CA PRO A 80 -13.15 2.38 10.14
C PRO A 80 -11.75 1.84 10.41
N ASP A 81 -11.49 0.56 10.08
CA ASP A 81 -10.18 -0.05 10.27
C ASP A 81 -9.09 0.62 9.41
N ILE A 82 -9.39 0.90 8.14
CA ILE A 82 -8.48 1.64 7.26
C ILE A 82 -8.24 3.05 7.80
N GLN A 83 -9.29 3.78 8.19
CA GLN A 83 -9.17 5.13 8.72
C GLN A 83 -8.33 5.16 10.01
N ASN A 84 -8.55 4.20 10.92
CA ASN A 84 -7.75 4.03 12.12
C ASN A 84 -6.28 3.74 11.78
N ALA A 85 -6.03 2.89 10.79
CA ALA A 85 -4.69 2.63 10.31
C ALA A 85 -4.06 3.89 9.68
N CYS A 86 -4.78 4.69 8.92
CA CYS A 86 -4.25 5.93 8.34
C CYS A 86 -4.01 7.03 9.39
N ASN A 87 -4.79 7.08 10.46
CA ASN A 87 -4.69 8.07 11.55
C ASN A 87 -3.77 7.60 12.70
N ASN A 88 -3.02 6.52 12.50
CA ASN A 88 -2.10 6.00 13.52
C ASN A 88 -0.94 6.99 13.80
N LYS A 89 -0.35 6.91 15.00
CA LYS A 89 0.79 7.74 15.44
C LYS A 89 2.17 7.31 14.90
N PHE A 90 2.26 6.15 14.27
CA PHE A 90 3.52 5.67 13.67
C PHE A 90 3.78 6.39 12.36
N THR A 91 4.98 6.26 11.78
CA THR A 91 5.32 6.85 10.46
C THR A 91 6.15 5.87 9.63
N GLY A 92 6.42 6.23 8.37
CA GLY A 92 7.21 5.42 7.44
C GLY A 92 6.71 3.99 7.28
N LEU A 93 7.65 3.04 7.13
CA LEU A 93 7.36 1.64 6.81
C LEU A 93 6.40 0.95 7.80
N LYS A 94 6.49 1.28 9.09
CA LYS A 94 5.63 0.69 10.12
C LYS A 94 4.17 1.08 9.91
N SER A 95 3.93 2.36 9.63
CA SER A 95 2.59 2.84 9.31
C SER A 95 2.11 2.25 7.98
N SER A 96 2.96 2.29 6.95
CA SER A 96 2.63 1.77 5.62
C SER A 96 2.18 0.30 5.70
N ALA A 97 2.89 -0.53 6.47
CA ALA A 97 2.51 -1.93 6.68
C ALA A 97 1.15 -2.09 7.38
N LYS A 98 0.84 -1.23 8.36
CA LYS A 98 -0.47 -1.24 9.05
C LYS A 98 -1.61 -0.85 8.12
N ILE A 99 -1.40 0.16 7.28
CA ILE A 99 -2.38 0.60 6.28
C ILE A 99 -2.65 -0.54 5.29
N LEU A 100 -1.58 -1.15 4.75
CA LEU A 100 -1.71 -2.24 3.78
C LEU A 100 -2.42 -3.47 4.36
N LEU A 101 -2.21 -3.80 5.65
CA LEU A 101 -2.93 -4.88 6.34
C LEU A 101 -4.42 -4.56 6.54
N ALA A 102 -4.76 -3.32 6.88
CA ALA A 102 -6.16 -2.93 7.01
C ALA A 102 -6.88 -3.00 5.66
N VAL A 103 -6.21 -2.50 4.61
CA VAL A 103 -6.74 -2.52 3.24
C VAL A 103 -6.87 -3.94 2.70
N SER A 104 -5.96 -4.87 3.01
CA SER A 104 -6.08 -6.26 2.55
C SER A 104 -7.36 -6.94 3.03
N ASN A 105 -7.87 -6.57 4.21
CA ASN A 105 -9.13 -7.11 4.74
C ASN A 105 -10.36 -6.48 4.07
N ALA A 106 -10.19 -5.33 3.42
CA ALA A 106 -11.24 -4.56 2.78
C ALA A 106 -11.42 -4.87 1.29
N LEU A 107 -10.53 -5.67 0.71
CA LEU A 107 -10.46 -5.94 -0.72
C LEU A 107 -10.58 -7.44 -1.02
N SER A 108 -10.79 -7.76 -2.29
CA SER A 108 -10.94 -9.16 -2.74
C SER A 108 -9.59 -9.82 -3.06
N LEU A 109 -8.55 -9.01 -3.26
CA LEU A 109 -7.20 -9.48 -3.55
C LEU A 109 -6.63 -10.25 -2.35
N ARG A 110 -6.39 -11.55 -2.53
CA ARG A 110 -5.75 -12.40 -1.52
C ARG A 110 -4.23 -12.26 -1.59
N LEU A 111 -3.62 -11.98 -0.43
CA LEU A 111 -2.18 -12.02 -0.25
C LEU A 111 -1.73 -13.43 0.11
N SER A 112 -0.48 -13.77 -0.23
CA SER A 112 0.14 -14.99 0.29
C SER A 112 0.40 -14.85 1.80
N ASP A 113 0.35 -15.98 2.52
CA ASP A 113 0.61 -16.00 3.96
C ASP A 113 2.00 -15.45 4.31
N GLU A 114 2.99 -15.70 3.46
CA GLU A 114 4.34 -15.14 3.58
C GLU A 114 4.34 -13.61 3.54
N PHE A 115 3.58 -13.00 2.63
CA PHE A 115 3.51 -11.56 2.51
C PHE A 115 2.73 -10.93 3.67
N ILE A 116 1.67 -11.60 4.14
CA ILE A 116 0.94 -11.19 5.36
C ILE A 116 1.88 -11.24 6.58
N ALA A 117 2.69 -12.30 6.71
CA ALA A 117 3.67 -12.43 7.78
C ALA A 117 4.73 -11.31 7.71
N LEU A 118 5.20 -10.97 6.51
CA LEU A 118 6.12 -9.85 6.27
C LEU A 118 5.52 -8.52 6.74
N LEU A 119 4.28 -8.21 6.32
CA LEU A 119 3.60 -6.98 6.74
C LEU A 119 3.42 -6.93 8.25
N LYS A 120 2.98 -8.02 8.88
CA LYS A 120 2.85 -8.12 10.35
C LYS A 120 4.18 -7.89 11.06
N LYS A 121 5.27 -8.46 10.53
CA LYS A 121 6.62 -8.26 11.07
C LYS A 121 7.05 -6.79 11.00
N VAL A 122 6.80 -6.11 9.89
CA VAL A 122 7.16 -4.69 9.72
C VAL A 122 6.27 -3.79 10.59
N ALA A 123 4.98 -4.10 10.70
CA ALA A 123 4.03 -3.33 11.51
C ALA A 123 4.32 -3.36 13.02
N ASN A 124 5.03 -4.40 13.49
CA ASN A 124 5.32 -4.62 14.91
C ASN A 124 6.77 -4.28 15.33
N LYS A 125 7.67 -4.03 14.37
CA LYS A 125 8.97 -3.41 14.65
C LYS A 125 8.78 -1.98 15.13
#